data_AF-A0AAU0NJE8-F1
#
_entry.id   AF-A0AAU0NJE8-F1
#
_cell.length_a   1.000
_cell.length_b   1.000
_cell.length_c   1.000
_cell.angle_alpha   90.00
_cell.angle_beta   90.00
_cell.angle_gamma   90.00
#
_symmetry.space_group_name_H-M   'P 1'
#
loop_
_entity.id
_entity.type
_entity.pdbx_description
1 polymer ?
#
loop_
_entity_poly.entity_id
_entity_poly.type
_entity_poly.pdbx_seq_one_letter_code
_entity_poly.pdbx_strand_id
1 'polypeptide(L)'
;MLIKRYWIISSYVLLLIGCTSKDISKDIPKEGEIVTWKQNPNLIVKAKLGPRRKHIPDQFDNEFYRPEREHYLGQFPIDYIPEKFPAITQEEANTLPMPDSNRQLEFYLTFNREKIEATDGFAPDHKDQVRVRIKGLGLEMRENNTDTKKVILNNITPEYVKMDSKFKKFGLECYRRIFSDEYLFCYADSNIPNVSGVFLKVNTRGRRPENGESIEIIGNNYESNKYGDIWVQWETNLNNWEKWQDIDNAIWRLLDTWNSAPSSQKNN
;
A
#
# COMPACT_ATOMS: atom_id res chain seq x y z
N MET A 1 16.11 22.76 81.86
CA MET A 1 16.82 21.76 81.02
C MET A 1 16.24 20.39 81.31
N LEU A 2 15.34 19.89 80.45
CA LEU A 2 14.76 18.55 80.56
C LEU A 2 14.37 18.04 79.16
N ILE A 3 14.80 16.80 78.92
CA ILE A 3 14.18 15.70 78.13
C ILE A 3 14.37 15.65 76.61
N LYS A 4 15.05 14.55 76.23
CA LYS A 4 15.24 13.93 74.91
C LYS A 4 13.91 13.51 74.25
N ARG A 5 13.89 13.48 72.91
CA ARG A 5 13.34 12.34 72.13
C ARG A 5 13.90 12.34 70.69
N TYR A 6 14.51 11.21 70.32
CA TYR A 6 14.87 10.80 68.96
C TYR A 6 13.62 10.49 68.13
N TRP A 7 13.68 10.57 66.80
CA TRP A 7 13.32 9.48 65.87
C TRP A 7 13.93 9.74 64.48
N ILE A 8 14.50 8.67 63.92
CA ILE A 8 15.13 8.47 62.60
C ILE A 8 14.03 8.33 61.53
N ILE A 9 14.36 8.55 60.23
CA ILE A 9 13.93 7.81 59.00
C ILE A 9 14.24 8.74 57.79
N SER A 10 15.33 8.51 57.05
CA SER A 10 15.44 7.67 55.85
C SER A 10 14.48 8.07 54.71
N SER A 11 15.01 8.55 53.58
CA SER A 11 15.01 7.74 52.35
C SER A 11 15.61 8.47 51.15
N TYR A 12 16.35 7.67 50.38
CA TYR A 12 16.94 7.96 49.09
C TYR A 12 15.91 8.51 48.10
N VAL A 13 16.22 9.64 47.46
CA VAL A 13 15.60 10.02 46.18
C VAL A 13 16.53 9.50 45.08
N LEU A 14 16.38 8.21 44.79
CA LEU A 14 16.78 7.64 43.50
C LEU A 14 15.73 8.12 42.49
N LEU A 15 16.04 9.20 41.77
CA LEU A 15 15.31 9.57 40.56
C LEU A 15 15.61 8.49 39.53
N LEU A 16 14.70 7.51 39.47
CA LEU A 16 14.55 6.56 38.39
C LEU A 16 14.41 7.36 37.09
N ILE A 17 15.49 7.39 36.31
CA ILE A 17 15.43 7.60 34.87
C ILE A 17 14.72 6.36 34.34
N GLY A 18 13.39 6.39 34.36
CA GLY A 18 12.57 5.41 33.68
C GLY A 18 12.86 5.54 32.20
N CYS A 19 13.67 4.61 31.68
CA CYS A 19 13.61 4.24 30.28
C CYS A 19 12.16 3.85 29.99
N THR A 20 11.36 4.78 29.48
CA THR A 20 10.12 4.43 28.80
C THR A 20 10.53 3.79 27.48
N SER A 21 10.69 2.46 27.52
CA SER A 21 10.47 1.65 26.33
C SER A 21 9.14 2.13 25.75
N LYS A 22 9.16 2.71 24.53
CA LYS A 22 7.96 3.08 23.78
C LYS A 22 6.96 1.92 23.90
N ASP A 23 5.88 2.12 24.64
CA ASP A 23 4.71 1.27 24.56
C ASP A 23 4.21 1.38 23.12
N ILE A 24 4.65 0.45 22.27
CA ILE A 24 3.99 0.18 21.01
C ILE A 24 2.61 -0.31 21.45
N SER A 25 1.59 0.53 21.29
CA SER A 25 0.24 0.23 21.76
C SER A 25 -0.16 -1.17 21.29
N LYS A 26 -0.60 -2.01 22.23
CA LYS A 26 -1.17 -3.33 21.93
C LYS A 26 -2.51 -3.26 21.20
N ASP A 27 -2.99 -2.06 20.91
CA ASP A 27 -4.26 -1.82 20.24
C ASP A 27 -4.02 -1.45 18.77
N ILE A 28 -4.90 -1.95 17.91
CA ILE A 28 -4.90 -1.63 16.49
C ILE A 28 -5.22 -0.14 16.30
N PRO A 29 -4.41 0.60 15.51
CA PRO A 29 -4.64 2.02 15.27
C PRO A 29 -6.04 2.34 14.75
N LYS A 30 -6.62 3.43 15.25
CA LYS A 30 -8.01 3.84 14.99
C LYS A 30 -8.08 4.90 13.88
N GLU A 31 -9.27 5.05 13.31
CA GLU A 31 -9.56 6.14 12.38
C GLU A 31 -9.19 7.50 12.99
N GLY A 32 -8.54 8.35 12.20
CA GLY A 32 -8.10 9.68 12.61
C GLY A 32 -6.76 9.74 13.35
N GLU A 33 -6.21 8.62 13.79
CA GLU A 33 -4.87 8.58 14.38
C GLU A 33 -3.78 8.79 13.31
N ILE A 34 -2.64 9.34 13.72
CA ILE A 34 -1.48 9.51 12.84
C ILE A 34 -0.53 8.34 13.06
N VAL A 35 -0.20 7.64 11.98
CA VAL A 35 0.75 6.51 12.01
C VAL A 35 2.05 6.86 11.31
N THR A 36 3.09 6.10 11.61
CA THR A 36 4.37 6.14 10.88
C THR A 36 4.84 4.72 10.64
N TRP A 37 4.73 4.25 9.39
CA TRP A 37 5.02 2.88 9.00
C TRP A 37 6.11 2.84 7.93
N LYS A 38 7.15 2.05 8.17
CA LYS A 38 8.25 1.87 7.21
C LYS A 38 7.90 0.71 6.29
N GLN A 39 7.87 0.96 4.98
CA GLN A 39 7.77 -0.10 3.97
C GLN A 39 9.17 -0.54 3.54
N ASN A 40 10.05 0.42 3.31
CA ASN A 40 11.48 0.23 3.06
C ASN A 40 12.21 1.55 3.44
N PRO A 41 13.55 1.65 3.30
CA PRO A 41 14.28 2.87 3.67
C PRO A 41 13.88 4.13 2.88
N ASN A 42 13.30 3.98 1.70
CA ASN A 42 12.93 5.06 0.78
C ASN A 42 11.42 5.35 0.75
N LEU A 43 10.60 4.50 1.38
CA LEU A 43 9.16 4.66 1.55
C LEU A 43 8.79 4.46 3.01
N ILE A 44 8.58 5.59 3.69
CA ILE A 44 8.11 5.64 5.08
C ILE A 44 6.83 6.45 5.10
N VAL A 45 5.71 5.77 5.31
CA VAL A 45 4.38 6.37 5.28
C VAL A 45 4.11 7.04 6.61
N LYS A 46 3.87 8.35 6.58
CA LYS A 46 3.31 9.10 7.72
C LYS A 46 2.01 9.74 7.28
N ALA A 47 0.91 9.30 7.87
CA ALA A 47 -0.43 9.63 7.40
C ALA A 47 -1.45 9.59 8.54
N LYS A 48 -2.52 10.36 8.38
CA LYS A 48 -3.73 10.24 9.19
C LYS A 48 -4.59 9.10 8.65
N LEU A 49 -4.99 8.18 9.52
CA LEU A 49 -5.79 7.01 9.14
C LEU A 49 -7.20 7.41 8.74
N GLY A 50 -7.66 6.85 7.62
CA GLY A 50 -9.05 6.91 7.19
C GLY A 50 -9.92 5.85 7.88
N PRO A 51 -11.18 5.69 7.39
CA PRO A 51 -12.11 4.69 7.91
C PRO A 51 -11.50 3.28 7.93
N ARG A 52 -11.65 2.60 9.07
CA ARG A 52 -11.18 1.21 9.24
C ARG A 52 -12.08 0.25 8.48
N ARG A 53 -11.49 -0.85 8.02
CA ARG A 53 -12.21 -1.98 7.43
C ARG A 53 -12.84 -2.81 8.53
N LYS A 54 -13.98 -3.43 8.23
CA LYS A 54 -14.63 -4.41 9.08
C LYS A 54 -13.97 -5.76 8.88
N HIS A 55 -13.56 -6.36 10.00
CA HIS A 55 -12.97 -7.69 9.99
C HIS A 55 -14.04 -8.76 9.70
N ILE A 56 -13.76 -9.65 8.74
CA ILE A 56 -14.52 -10.87 8.49
C ILE A 56 -13.81 -12.00 9.26
N PRO A 57 -14.45 -12.59 10.29
CA PRO A 57 -13.81 -13.63 11.09
C PRO A 57 -13.39 -14.84 10.27
N ASP A 58 -12.18 -15.32 10.53
CA ASP A 58 -11.59 -16.53 9.96
C ASP A 58 -10.94 -17.40 11.06
N GLN A 59 -10.73 -18.68 10.77
CA GLN A 59 -10.18 -19.66 11.70
C GLN A 59 -8.75 -19.33 12.20
N PHE A 60 -8.09 -18.34 11.57
CA PHE A 60 -6.73 -17.92 11.88
C PHE A 60 -6.61 -16.45 12.35
N ASP A 61 -7.70 -15.80 12.77
CA ASP A 61 -7.71 -14.38 13.18
C ASP A 61 -6.61 -14.02 14.19
N ASN A 62 -6.35 -14.92 15.15
CA ASN A 62 -5.34 -14.76 16.20
C ASN A 62 -3.90 -14.64 15.65
N GLU A 63 -3.68 -15.16 14.44
CA GLU A 63 -2.42 -15.08 13.72
C GLU A 63 -2.38 -13.82 12.88
N PHE A 64 -3.47 -13.42 12.23
CA PHE A 64 -3.45 -12.35 11.23
C PHE A 64 -3.80 -10.96 11.77
N TYR A 65 -4.72 -10.86 12.74
CA TYR A 65 -5.25 -9.59 13.23
C TYR A 65 -4.52 -9.13 14.50
N ARG A 66 -3.33 -8.53 14.31
CA ARG A 66 -2.52 -7.95 15.40
C ARG A 66 -2.12 -6.50 15.06
N PRO A 67 -1.93 -5.61 16.05
CA PRO A 67 -1.56 -4.21 15.82
C PRO A 67 -0.34 -4.05 14.92
N GLU A 68 0.69 -4.85 15.15
CA GLU A 68 1.93 -4.84 14.36
C GLU A 68 1.77 -5.40 12.93
N ARG A 69 0.61 -6.01 12.64
CA ARG A 69 0.25 -6.59 11.34
C ARG A 69 -0.64 -5.69 10.50
N GLU A 70 -1.28 -4.69 11.12
CA GLU A 70 -2.25 -3.84 10.46
C GLU A 70 -1.58 -2.63 9.78
N HIS A 71 -1.28 -2.75 8.48
CA HIS A 71 -0.78 -1.66 7.63
C HIS A 71 -1.84 -1.16 6.62
N TYR A 72 -3.10 -1.22 7.01
CA TYR A 72 -4.20 -0.63 6.23
C TYR A 72 -4.34 0.85 6.58
N LEU A 73 -4.23 1.76 5.61
CA LEU A 73 -4.35 3.21 5.86
C LEU A 73 -5.79 3.69 5.94
N GLY A 74 -6.73 2.97 5.34
CA GLY A 74 -8.13 3.36 5.25
C GLY A 74 -8.63 3.43 3.82
N GLN A 75 -9.86 3.94 3.70
CA GLN A 75 -10.53 4.18 2.44
C GLN A 75 -10.61 5.67 2.14
N PHE A 76 -10.26 6.06 0.91
CA PHE A 76 -10.19 7.46 0.51
C PHE A 76 -10.92 7.68 -0.82
N PRO A 77 -11.63 8.81 -1.01
CA PRO A 77 -12.10 9.21 -2.33
C PRO A 77 -10.94 9.33 -3.33
N ILE A 78 -11.21 9.06 -4.62
CA ILE A 78 -10.19 9.15 -5.68
C ILE A 78 -9.58 10.55 -5.81
N ASP A 79 -10.30 11.59 -5.40
CA ASP A 79 -9.90 13.00 -5.38
C ASP A 79 -9.34 13.46 -4.01
N TYR A 80 -9.13 12.53 -3.07
CA TYR A 80 -8.62 12.85 -1.73
C TYR A 80 -7.24 13.53 -1.78
N ILE A 81 -7.12 14.61 -1.00
CA ILE A 81 -5.88 15.35 -0.77
C ILE A 81 -5.50 15.14 0.70
N PRO A 82 -4.48 14.31 0.99
CA PRO A 82 -4.03 14.07 2.35
C PRO A 82 -3.25 15.24 2.93
N GLU A 83 -3.19 15.30 4.26
CA GLU A 83 -2.25 16.15 4.97
C GLU A 83 -0.80 15.69 4.69
N LYS A 84 0.08 16.64 4.38
CA LYS A 84 1.51 16.39 4.19
C LYS A 84 2.24 16.58 5.51
N PHE A 85 2.89 15.52 5.98
CA PHE A 85 3.75 15.59 7.15
C PHE A 85 5.21 15.89 6.77
N PRO A 86 5.98 16.54 7.65
CA PRO A 86 7.41 16.70 7.43
C PRO A 86 8.12 15.34 7.43
N ALA A 87 9.23 15.27 6.68
CA ALA A 87 10.10 14.10 6.68
C ALA A 87 10.63 13.84 8.10
N ILE A 88 10.78 12.55 8.43
CA ILE A 88 11.38 12.13 9.70
C ILE A 88 12.90 12.15 9.60
N THR A 89 13.57 12.12 10.74
CA THR A 89 15.04 12.02 10.82
C THR A 89 15.54 10.63 10.42
N GLN A 90 16.82 10.53 10.06
CA GLN A 90 17.43 9.24 9.73
C GLN A 90 17.46 8.32 10.95
N GLU A 91 17.69 8.88 12.13
CA GLU A 91 17.66 8.18 13.41
C GLU A 91 16.28 7.58 13.67
N GLU A 92 15.21 8.37 13.53
CA GLU A 92 13.84 7.87 13.65
C GLU A 92 13.55 6.76 12.63
N ALA A 93 13.91 6.97 11.37
CA ALA A 93 13.73 5.98 10.30
C ALA A 93 14.43 4.65 10.56
N ASN A 94 15.60 4.68 11.21
CA ASN A 94 16.36 3.48 11.56
C ASN A 94 15.71 2.68 12.70
N THR A 95 14.94 3.33 13.58
CA THR A 95 14.23 2.66 14.68
C THR A 95 12.90 2.03 14.28
N LEU A 96 12.34 2.39 13.12
CA LEU A 96 11.07 1.83 12.66
C LEU A 96 11.24 0.38 12.19
N PRO A 97 10.33 -0.53 12.59
CA PRO A 97 10.36 -1.92 12.13
C PRO A 97 10.08 -2.02 10.64
N MET A 98 10.71 -2.98 9.96
CA MET A 98 10.34 -3.37 8.60
C MET A 98 8.98 -4.09 8.60
N PRO A 99 8.24 -4.06 7.48
CA PRO A 99 7.04 -4.87 7.36
C PRO A 99 7.45 -6.34 7.30
N ASP A 100 6.66 -7.21 7.91
CA ASP A 100 6.74 -8.67 7.67
C ASP A 100 6.34 -8.98 6.22
N SER A 101 6.74 -10.14 5.70
CA SER A 101 6.63 -10.47 4.27
C SER A 101 5.19 -10.43 3.72
N ASN A 102 4.19 -10.61 4.60
CA ASN A 102 2.76 -10.54 4.27
C ASN A 102 2.11 -9.17 4.57
N ARG A 103 2.85 -8.17 5.08
CA ARG A 103 2.34 -6.92 5.68
C ARG A 103 2.55 -5.70 4.79
N GLN A 104 1.99 -5.78 3.59
CA GLN A 104 2.09 -4.75 2.57
C GLN A 104 1.14 -3.60 2.91
N LEU A 105 1.62 -2.37 2.78
CA LEU A 105 0.77 -1.19 2.91
C LEU A 105 -0.46 -1.36 2.01
N GLU A 106 -1.65 -1.20 2.57
CA GLU A 106 -2.92 -1.36 1.86
C GLU A 106 -3.81 -0.13 2.08
N PHE A 107 -4.55 0.26 1.05
CA PHE A 107 -5.62 1.25 1.16
C PHE A 107 -6.66 1.02 0.06
N TYR A 108 -7.84 1.60 0.24
CA TYR A 108 -8.86 1.64 -0.81
C TYR A 108 -9.02 3.04 -1.38
N LEU A 109 -9.28 3.11 -2.68
CA LEU A 109 -9.79 4.29 -3.35
C LEU A 109 -11.27 4.08 -3.68
N THR A 110 -12.08 5.14 -3.65
CA THR A 110 -13.49 5.09 -4.08
C THR A 110 -13.79 6.16 -5.12
N PHE A 111 -14.52 5.78 -6.17
CA PHE A 111 -15.03 6.74 -7.16
C PHE A 111 -16.31 7.43 -6.72
N ASN A 112 -17.11 6.77 -5.87
CA ASN A 112 -18.32 7.33 -5.31
C ASN A 112 -18.06 7.86 -3.89
N ARG A 113 -18.80 8.91 -3.50
CA ARG A 113 -18.78 9.51 -2.16
C ARG A 113 -19.76 8.82 -1.20
N GLU A 114 -20.56 7.89 -1.70
CA GLU A 114 -21.35 7.01 -0.84
C GLU A 114 -20.44 6.26 0.14
N LYS A 115 -20.93 6.11 1.37
CA LYS A 115 -20.19 5.43 2.43
C LYS A 115 -20.19 3.94 2.15
N ILE A 116 -19.13 3.45 1.53
CA ILE A 116 -18.87 2.02 1.34
C ILE A 116 -18.14 1.51 2.58
N GLU A 117 -18.69 0.49 3.25
CA GLU A 117 -18.01 -0.22 4.35
C GLU A 117 -17.04 -1.23 3.74
N ALA A 118 -15.74 -0.95 3.82
CA ALA A 118 -14.71 -1.89 3.39
C ALA A 118 -14.57 -3.05 4.38
N THR A 119 -14.23 -4.24 3.87
CA THR A 119 -13.84 -5.40 4.66
C THR A 119 -12.38 -5.77 4.40
N ASP A 120 -11.84 -6.67 5.21
CA ASP A 120 -10.55 -7.32 4.95
C ASP A 120 -10.65 -8.58 4.07
N GLY A 121 -11.74 -8.71 3.32
CA GLY A 121 -11.96 -9.80 2.38
C GLY A 121 -10.98 -9.84 1.19
N PHE A 122 -11.06 -10.94 0.43
CA PHE A 122 -10.15 -11.22 -0.69
C PHE A 122 -10.42 -10.40 -1.96
N ALA A 123 -11.43 -9.54 -2.00
CA ALA A 123 -11.75 -8.67 -3.13
C ALA A 123 -12.32 -7.33 -2.64
N PRO A 124 -12.35 -6.29 -3.50
CA PRO A 124 -13.16 -5.11 -3.21
C PRO A 124 -14.61 -5.49 -2.90
N ASP A 125 -15.21 -4.81 -1.93
CA ASP A 125 -16.59 -5.03 -1.48
C ASP A 125 -17.61 -4.36 -2.40
N HIS A 126 -17.17 -3.41 -3.23
CA HIS A 126 -18.04 -2.64 -4.12
C HIS A 126 -17.39 -2.37 -5.47
N LYS A 127 -18.20 -2.29 -6.53
CA LYS A 127 -17.74 -2.03 -7.91
C LYS A 127 -17.02 -0.69 -8.08
N ASP A 128 -17.26 0.28 -7.21
CA ASP A 128 -16.62 1.61 -7.24
C ASP A 128 -15.37 1.71 -6.36
N GLN A 129 -14.96 0.61 -5.74
CA GLN A 129 -13.71 0.52 -4.98
C GLN A 129 -12.54 0.07 -5.85
N VAL A 130 -11.37 0.54 -5.46
CA VAL A 130 -10.08 0.05 -5.95
C VAL A 130 -9.25 -0.32 -4.73
N ARG A 131 -8.87 -1.58 -4.60
CA ARG A 131 -7.92 -2.00 -3.57
C ARG A 131 -6.50 -1.75 -4.06
N VAL A 132 -5.65 -1.16 -3.23
CA VAL A 132 -4.26 -0.87 -3.57
C VAL A 132 -3.34 -1.51 -2.53
N ARG A 133 -2.31 -2.21 -2.99
CA ARG A 133 -1.27 -2.85 -2.17
C ARG A 133 0.11 -2.44 -2.63
N ILE A 134 0.96 -2.07 -1.69
CA ILE A 134 2.36 -1.71 -1.96
C ILE A 134 3.28 -2.80 -1.42
N LYS A 135 4.05 -3.39 -2.32
CA LYS A 135 4.95 -4.51 -2.06
C LYS A 135 6.38 -4.11 -2.35
N GLY A 136 7.35 -4.82 -1.79
CA GLY A 136 8.72 -4.78 -2.29
C GLY A 136 8.84 -5.63 -3.55
N LEU A 137 9.71 -5.24 -4.48
CA LEU A 137 10.07 -6.10 -5.61
C LEU A 137 10.76 -7.38 -5.11
N GLY A 138 10.48 -8.50 -5.79
CA GLY A 138 11.20 -9.76 -5.55
C GLY A 138 12.72 -9.60 -5.77
N LEU A 139 13.53 -10.47 -5.17
CA LEU A 139 14.99 -10.40 -5.27
C LEU A 139 15.47 -10.36 -6.73
N GLU A 140 15.01 -11.30 -7.55
CA GLU A 140 15.34 -11.37 -8.98
C GLU A 140 14.93 -10.11 -9.74
N MET A 141 13.76 -9.53 -9.41
CA MET A 141 13.30 -8.30 -10.04
C MET A 141 14.19 -7.11 -9.69
N ARG A 142 14.70 -7.05 -8.46
CA ARG A 142 15.64 -6.02 -8.01
C ARG A 142 16.99 -6.16 -8.70
N GLU A 143 17.54 -7.38 -8.73
CA GLU A 143 18.81 -7.68 -9.40
C GLU A 143 18.78 -7.31 -10.89
N ASN A 144 17.64 -7.53 -11.55
CA ASN A 144 17.46 -7.21 -12.97
C ASN A 144 17.01 -5.75 -13.23
N ASN A 145 16.91 -4.93 -12.18
CA ASN A 145 16.41 -3.56 -12.24
C ASN A 145 15.08 -3.48 -13.04
N THR A 146 14.16 -4.39 -12.71
CA THR A 146 12.91 -4.59 -13.46
C THR A 146 11.95 -3.43 -13.22
N ASP A 147 11.50 -2.83 -14.32
CA ASP A 147 10.42 -1.84 -14.34
C ASP A 147 9.19 -2.38 -15.09
N THR A 148 8.07 -1.65 -15.04
CA THR A 148 6.83 -2.04 -15.70
C THR A 148 7.03 -2.26 -17.20
N LYS A 149 7.87 -1.43 -17.84
CA LYS A 149 8.16 -1.54 -19.27
C LYS A 149 8.85 -2.86 -19.63
N LYS A 150 9.85 -3.29 -18.86
CA LYS A 150 10.49 -4.60 -19.01
C LYS A 150 9.50 -5.73 -18.81
N VAL A 151 8.62 -5.63 -17.82
CA VAL A 151 7.56 -6.64 -17.58
C VAL A 151 6.64 -6.74 -18.79
N ILE A 152 6.21 -5.60 -19.35
CA ILE A 152 5.39 -5.56 -20.57
C ILE A 152 6.11 -6.27 -21.72
N LEU A 153 7.36 -5.91 -22.01
CA LEU A 153 8.13 -6.51 -23.11
C LEU A 153 8.30 -8.03 -22.96
N ASN A 154 8.46 -8.53 -21.73
CA ASN A 154 8.57 -9.95 -21.45
C ASN A 154 7.23 -10.72 -21.53
N ASN A 155 6.10 -10.03 -21.36
CA ASN A 155 4.76 -10.65 -21.37
C ASN A 155 4.01 -10.47 -22.70
N ILE A 156 4.39 -9.50 -23.54
CA ILE A 156 3.81 -9.27 -24.86
C ILE A 156 4.67 -9.98 -25.92
N THR A 157 4.63 -11.30 -25.87
CA THR A 157 5.34 -12.18 -26.82
C THR A 157 4.35 -13.16 -27.47
N PRO A 158 4.69 -13.75 -28.63
CA PRO A 158 3.88 -14.80 -29.26
C PRO A 158 3.67 -16.07 -28.42
N GLU A 159 4.32 -16.18 -27.26
CA GLU A 159 4.10 -17.27 -26.29
C GLU A 159 2.91 -17.00 -25.36
N TYR A 160 2.59 -15.72 -25.12
CA TYR A 160 1.57 -15.34 -24.13
C TYR A 160 0.36 -14.63 -24.73
N VAL A 161 0.54 -13.92 -25.86
CA VAL A 161 -0.53 -13.14 -26.51
C VAL A 161 -0.65 -13.42 -28.01
N LYS A 162 -1.86 -13.19 -28.55
CA LYS A 162 -2.13 -13.21 -29.98
C LYS A 162 -1.67 -11.86 -30.56
N MET A 163 -0.51 -11.81 -31.21
CA MET A 163 0.11 -10.54 -31.64
C MET A 163 -0.75 -9.74 -32.62
N ASP A 164 -1.51 -10.42 -33.47
CA ASP A 164 -2.47 -9.85 -34.43
C ASP A 164 -3.74 -9.29 -33.77
N SER A 165 -3.98 -9.62 -32.50
CA SER A 165 -5.14 -9.13 -31.74
C SER A 165 -4.96 -7.74 -31.15
N LYS A 166 -3.85 -7.04 -31.46
CA LYS A 166 -3.52 -5.71 -30.94
C LYS A 166 -4.67 -4.71 -31.19
N PHE A 167 -5.11 -4.02 -30.14
CA PHE A 167 -6.08 -2.92 -30.24
C PHE A 167 -5.81 -1.84 -29.19
N LYS A 168 -6.40 -0.66 -29.38
CA LYS A 168 -6.36 0.43 -28.39
C LYS A 168 -7.70 0.58 -27.68
N LYS A 169 -7.68 0.79 -26.37
CA LYS A 169 -8.88 1.06 -25.56
C LYS A 169 -8.53 1.94 -24.36
N PHE A 170 -9.27 3.03 -24.17
CA PHE A 170 -9.06 3.99 -23.07
C PHE A 170 -7.60 4.50 -22.95
N GLY A 171 -6.90 4.65 -24.07
CA GLY A 171 -5.48 5.05 -24.08
C GLY A 171 -4.49 3.91 -23.82
N LEU A 172 -4.96 2.70 -23.51
CA LEU A 172 -4.11 1.51 -23.36
C LEU A 172 -3.95 0.78 -24.69
N GLU A 173 -2.78 0.17 -24.88
CA GLU A 173 -2.56 -0.84 -25.91
C GLU A 173 -2.81 -2.23 -25.33
N CYS A 174 -3.68 -3.01 -25.97
CA CYS A 174 -4.21 -4.27 -25.47
C CYS A 174 -4.01 -5.42 -26.44
N TYR A 175 -3.81 -6.61 -25.89
CA TYR A 175 -3.65 -7.88 -26.60
C TYR A 175 -4.49 -8.95 -25.93
N ARG A 176 -5.10 -9.83 -26.73
CA ARG A 176 -5.75 -11.05 -26.24
C ARG A 176 -4.70 -12.09 -25.86
N ARG A 177 -4.91 -12.79 -24.75
CA ARG A 177 -4.07 -13.93 -24.39
C ARG A 177 -4.30 -15.10 -25.36
N ILE A 178 -3.28 -15.92 -25.58
CA ILE A 178 -3.37 -17.04 -26.54
C ILE A 178 -4.48 -18.03 -26.17
N PHE A 179 -4.58 -18.34 -24.88
CA PHE A 179 -5.50 -19.37 -24.37
C PHE A 179 -6.91 -18.85 -24.04
N SER A 180 -7.19 -17.56 -24.23
CA SER A 180 -8.53 -17.03 -23.99
C SER A 180 -8.72 -15.62 -24.56
N ASP A 181 -9.83 -15.40 -25.25
CA ASP A 181 -10.24 -14.08 -25.72
C ASP A 181 -10.83 -13.20 -24.60
N GLU A 182 -11.15 -13.79 -23.44
CA GLU A 182 -11.72 -13.11 -22.27
C GLU A 182 -10.63 -12.50 -21.37
N TYR A 183 -9.36 -12.88 -21.56
CA TYR A 183 -8.25 -12.35 -20.78
C TYR A 183 -7.34 -11.52 -21.68
N LEU A 184 -7.12 -10.29 -21.26
CA LEU A 184 -6.32 -9.31 -21.97
C LEU A 184 -5.12 -8.89 -21.15
N PHE A 185 -4.03 -8.63 -21.86
CA PHE A 185 -2.91 -7.86 -21.36
C PHE A 185 -2.96 -6.48 -21.98
N CYS A 186 -3.04 -5.45 -21.15
CA CYS A 186 -3.11 -4.06 -21.58
C CYS A 186 -2.03 -3.24 -20.89
N TYR A 187 -1.51 -2.21 -21.54
CA TYR A 187 -0.54 -1.33 -20.93
C TYR A 187 -0.58 0.08 -21.49
N ALA A 188 -0.03 1.01 -20.71
CA ALA A 188 0.24 2.38 -21.10
C ALA A 188 1.42 2.92 -20.30
N ASP A 189 2.10 3.94 -20.86
CA ASP A 189 3.06 4.74 -20.12
C ASP A 189 2.31 5.57 -19.06
N SER A 190 2.94 5.76 -17.90
CA SER A 190 2.40 6.64 -16.86
C SER A 190 2.76 8.08 -17.18
N ASN A 191 1.87 9.01 -16.85
CA ASN A 191 2.14 10.44 -16.88
C ASN A 191 2.87 10.94 -15.61
N ILE A 192 3.10 10.06 -14.64
CA ILE A 192 3.80 10.41 -13.39
C ILE A 192 5.32 10.35 -13.62
N PRO A 193 6.07 11.41 -13.23
CA PRO A 193 7.52 11.41 -13.34
C PRO A 193 8.17 10.22 -12.62
N ASN A 194 9.11 9.57 -13.30
CA ASN A 194 9.86 8.40 -12.82
C ASN A 194 8.99 7.16 -12.53
N VAL A 195 7.80 7.08 -13.12
CA VAL A 195 6.98 5.86 -13.16
C VAL A 195 6.96 5.35 -14.59
N SER A 196 7.37 4.11 -14.79
CA SER A 196 7.57 3.53 -16.12
C SER A 196 6.28 3.27 -16.90
N GLY A 197 5.19 2.97 -16.21
CA GLY A 197 3.90 2.65 -16.83
C GLY A 197 3.00 1.84 -15.94
N VAL A 198 1.91 1.35 -16.51
CA VAL A 198 1.00 0.39 -15.88
C VAL A 198 0.78 -0.83 -16.77
N PHE A 199 0.80 -2.01 -16.17
CA PHE A 199 0.46 -3.28 -16.82
C PHE A 199 -0.81 -3.87 -16.22
N LEU A 200 -1.86 -3.95 -17.03
CA LEU A 200 -3.17 -4.46 -16.64
C LEU A 200 -3.37 -5.89 -17.15
N LYS A 201 -3.78 -6.76 -16.23
CA LYS A 201 -4.39 -8.04 -16.54
C LYS A 201 -5.90 -7.86 -16.42
N VAL A 202 -6.62 -7.93 -17.54
CA VAL A 202 -8.07 -7.69 -17.60
C VAL A 202 -8.79 -9.00 -17.91
N ASN A 203 -9.83 -9.33 -17.16
CA ASN A 203 -10.75 -10.42 -17.40
C ASN A 203 -12.12 -9.84 -17.76
N THR A 204 -12.51 -9.91 -19.03
CA THR A 204 -13.72 -9.27 -19.55
C THR A 204 -15.00 -10.06 -19.29
N ARG A 205 -14.91 -11.26 -18.70
CA ARG A 205 -16.07 -12.10 -18.43
C ARG A 205 -16.78 -11.76 -17.12
N GLY A 206 -16.09 -11.11 -16.17
CA GLY A 206 -16.60 -10.93 -14.82
C GLY A 206 -16.75 -12.25 -14.08
N ARG A 207 -15.77 -12.62 -13.25
CA ARG A 207 -15.96 -13.72 -12.29
C ARG A 207 -16.54 -13.15 -11.02
N ARG A 208 -17.85 -13.31 -10.77
CA ARG A 208 -18.41 -13.05 -9.44
C ARG A 208 -17.96 -14.16 -8.47
N PRO A 209 -17.09 -13.90 -7.48
CA PRO A 209 -16.85 -14.88 -6.43
C PRO A 209 -18.14 -15.09 -5.61
N GLU A 210 -18.23 -16.20 -4.88
CA GLU A 210 -19.39 -16.50 -4.01
C GLU A 210 -19.58 -15.43 -2.92
N ASN A 211 -18.50 -14.77 -2.50
CA ASN A 211 -18.49 -13.64 -1.57
C ASN A 211 -17.57 -12.53 -2.13
N GLY A 212 -18.11 -11.34 -2.41
CA GLY A 212 -17.38 -10.16 -2.89
C GLY A 212 -17.65 -9.79 -4.36
N GLU A 213 -17.17 -8.63 -4.79
CA GLU A 213 -17.28 -8.21 -6.19
C GLU A 213 -16.21 -8.90 -7.05
N SER A 214 -16.49 -9.02 -8.35
CA SER A 214 -15.55 -9.59 -9.31
C SER A 214 -14.29 -8.73 -9.45
N ILE A 215 -13.13 -9.28 -9.10
CA ILE A 215 -11.85 -8.70 -9.52
C ILE A 215 -11.64 -9.04 -10.99
N GLU A 216 -11.83 -8.03 -11.83
CA GLU A 216 -11.73 -8.15 -13.27
C GLU A 216 -10.48 -7.48 -13.81
N ILE A 217 -9.95 -6.49 -13.10
CA ILE A 217 -8.74 -5.78 -13.48
C ILE A 217 -7.73 -5.86 -12.35
N ILE A 218 -6.54 -6.34 -12.68
CA ILE A 218 -5.35 -6.24 -11.82
C ILE A 218 -4.34 -5.37 -12.53
N GLY A 219 -4.14 -4.15 -12.03
CA GLY A 219 -3.08 -3.26 -12.47
C GLY A 219 -1.81 -3.43 -11.66
N ASN A 220 -0.66 -3.35 -12.33
CA ASN A 220 0.65 -3.51 -11.74
C ASN A 220 1.58 -2.40 -12.24
N ASN A 221 2.26 -1.74 -11.31
CA ASN A 221 3.39 -0.86 -11.58
C ASN A 221 4.58 -1.43 -10.81
N TYR A 222 5.66 -1.73 -11.52
CA TYR A 222 6.93 -2.21 -10.97
C TYR A 222 7.95 -1.10 -11.14
N GLU A 223 8.43 -0.53 -10.05
CA GLU A 223 9.25 0.67 -10.09
C GLU A 223 10.52 0.47 -9.25
N SER A 224 11.60 0.11 -9.94
CA SER A 224 12.93 -0.02 -9.33
C SER A 224 13.56 1.32 -8.97
N ASN A 225 13.31 2.35 -9.77
CA ASN A 225 13.91 3.69 -9.60
C ASN A 225 13.10 4.63 -8.69
N LYS A 226 11.94 4.21 -8.20
CA LYS A 226 11.07 5.02 -7.34
C LYS A 226 10.85 4.30 -6.02
N TYR A 227 11.05 5.02 -4.92
CA TYR A 227 10.79 4.50 -3.56
C TYR A 227 11.55 3.23 -3.18
N GLY A 228 12.73 2.99 -3.76
CA GLY A 228 13.58 1.85 -3.38
C GLY A 228 12.93 0.51 -3.69
N ASP A 229 12.64 0.27 -4.96
CA ASP A 229 12.14 -1.00 -5.50
C ASP A 229 10.75 -1.43 -5.02
N ILE A 230 9.71 -0.72 -5.45
CA ILE A 230 8.33 -1.04 -5.08
C ILE A 230 7.53 -1.68 -6.23
N TRP A 231 6.56 -2.50 -5.84
CA TRP A 231 5.48 -2.98 -6.69
C TRP A 231 4.15 -2.46 -6.17
N VAL A 232 3.51 -1.61 -6.95
CA VAL A 232 2.13 -1.18 -6.73
C VAL A 232 1.21 -2.15 -7.46
N GLN A 233 0.36 -2.84 -6.71
CA GLN A 233 -0.71 -3.65 -7.27
C GLN A 233 -2.05 -3.02 -6.91
N TRP A 234 -2.92 -2.87 -7.90
CA TRP A 234 -4.29 -2.41 -7.65
C TRP A 234 -5.31 -3.28 -8.35
N GLU A 235 -6.49 -3.41 -7.74
CA GLU A 235 -7.52 -4.35 -8.14
C GLU A 235 -8.89 -3.67 -8.12
N THR A 236 -9.65 -3.83 -9.20
CA THR A 236 -10.97 -3.19 -9.33
C THR A 236 -11.88 -3.95 -10.31
N ASN A 237 -13.13 -3.50 -10.37
CA ASN A 237 -14.18 -3.98 -11.26
C ASN A 237 -13.96 -3.47 -12.71
N LEU A 238 -14.45 -4.22 -13.69
CA LEU A 238 -14.32 -3.88 -15.11
C LEU A 238 -14.95 -2.53 -15.47
N ASN A 239 -15.97 -2.10 -14.72
CA ASN A 239 -16.63 -0.80 -14.91
C ASN A 239 -15.70 0.40 -14.68
N ASN A 240 -14.57 0.21 -13.99
CA ASN A 240 -13.60 1.28 -13.76
C ASN A 240 -12.44 1.29 -14.76
N TRP A 241 -12.49 0.46 -15.81
CA TRP A 241 -11.38 0.37 -16.78
C TRP A 241 -11.02 1.71 -17.41
N GLU A 242 -12.02 2.50 -17.82
CA GLU A 242 -11.78 3.82 -18.42
C GLU A 242 -11.08 4.81 -17.47
N LYS A 243 -11.16 4.56 -16.16
CA LYS A 243 -10.60 5.40 -15.10
C LYS A 243 -9.21 4.96 -14.66
N TRP A 244 -8.55 4.03 -15.36
CA TRP A 244 -7.25 3.50 -14.97
C TRP A 244 -6.21 4.61 -14.72
N GLN A 245 -6.24 5.68 -15.51
CA GLN A 245 -5.30 6.78 -15.38
C GLN A 245 -5.58 7.61 -14.12
N ASP A 246 -6.85 7.78 -13.74
CA ASP A 246 -7.23 8.44 -12.47
C ASP A 246 -6.77 7.61 -11.27
N ILE A 247 -6.86 6.28 -11.36
CA ILE A 247 -6.34 5.34 -10.35
C ILE A 247 -4.83 5.51 -10.21
N ASP A 248 -4.07 5.44 -11.31
CA ASP A 248 -2.62 5.60 -11.31
C ASP A 248 -2.22 6.95 -10.70
N ASN A 249 -2.81 8.04 -11.19
CA ASN A 249 -2.59 9.39 -10.67
C ASN A 249 -2.87 9.50 -9.16
N ALA A 250 -3.98 8.94 -8.69
CA ALA A 250 -4.37 9.00 -7.29
C ALA A 250 -3.40 8.22 -6.40
N ILE A 251 -3.02 7.00 -6.79
CA ILE A 251 -2.06 6.19 -6.02
C ILE A 251 -0.74 6.95 -5.87
N TRP A 252 -0.18 7.45 -6.97
CA TRP A 252 1.10 8.15 -6.92
C TRP A 252 1.03 9.46 -6.14
N ARG A 253 -0.05 10.24 -6.30
CA ARG A 253 -0.28 11.45 -5.49
C ARG A 253 -0.29 11.16 -3.99
N LEU A 254 -0.97 10.09 -3.59
CA LEU A 254 -1.05 9.70 -2.18
C LEU A 254 0.29 9.22 -1.64
N LEU A 255 1.00 8.35 -2.38
CA LEU A 255 2.33 7.88 -1.98
C LEU A 255 3.34 9.04 -1.89
N ASP A 256 3.33 9.96 -2.85
CA ASP A 256 4.20 11.15 -2.86
C ASP A 256 3.91 12.09 -1.67
N THR A 257 2.66 12.16 -1.22
CA THR A 257 2.29 13.03 -0.08
C THR A 257 2.53 12.36 1.27
N TRP A 258 2.28 11.05 1.38
CA TRP A 258 2.48 10.29 2.61
C TRP A 258 3.94 9.92 2.87
N ASN A 259 4.80 9.92 1.85
CA ASN A 259 6.19 9.58 2.05
C ASN A 259 6.90 10.65 2.89
N SER A 260 7.37 10.20 4.05
CA SER A 260 8.09 10.97 5.05
C SER A 260 9.52 10.44 5.24
N ALA A 261 9.99 9.55 4.36
CA ALA A 261 11.36 9.06 4.40
C ALA A 261 12.36 10.24 4.43
N PRO A 262 13.45 10.13 5.20
CA PRO A 262 14.53 11.11 5.15
C PRO A 262 14.95 11.30 3.70
N SER A 263 15.13 12.55 3.27
CA SER A 263 15.78 12.80 1.99
C SER A 263 17.12 12.09 2.04
N SER A 264 17.42 11.27 1.03
CA SER A 264 18.76 10.71 0.89
C SER A 264 19.72 11.87 0.96
N GLN A 265 20.49 11.95 2.06
CA GLN A 265 21.65 12.81 2.08
C GLN A 265 22.49 12.28 0.92
N LYS A 266 22.49 13.00 -0.19
CA LYS A 266 23.53 12.84 -1.19
C LYS A 266 24.79 13.13 -0.40
N ASN A 267 25.48 12.08 0.02
CA ASN A 267 26.83 12.21 0.53
C ASN A 267 27.60 12.87 -0.61
N ASN A 268 27.95 14.15 -0.40
CA ASN A 268 28.81 14.92 -1.28
C ASN A 268 30.16 14.22 -1.43
#